data_AF-A0A7W0M6J1-F1
#
_entry.id   AF-A0A7W0M6J1-F1
#
_cell.length_a   1.000
_cell.length_b   1.000
_cell.length_c   1.000
_cell.angle_alpha   90.00
_cell.angle_beta   90.00
_cell.angle_gamma   90.00
#
_symmetry.space_group_name_H-M   'P 1'
#
loop_
_entity.id
_entity.type
_entity.pdbx_description
1 polymer ?
#
loop_
_entity_poly.entity_id
_entity_poly.type
_entity_poly.pdbx_seq_one_letter_code
_entity_poly.pdbx_strand_id
1 'polypeptide(L)'
;MIGHRRFQERIPLRDFHLKRGDGPLKRPFHDLGMAERLANCLDLDVWPSPATVLDFGIVSHSHFGALQHVVRSGITAYELDRVVGDGAAITRLINTIPGQPYGEVVFHTVYDDFSWEAEEEFEEL
;
A
#
# COMPACT_ATOMS: atom_id res chain seq x y z
N MET A 1 3.82 11.80 -22.80
CA MET A 1 2.94 11.58 -21.62
C MET A 1 2.16 10.29 -21.83
N ILE A 2 2.67 9.16 -21.33
CA ILE A 2 1.92 7.90 -21.31
C ILE A 2 1.18 7.89 -19.98
N GLY A 3 -0.07 8.33 -20.00
CA GLY A 3 -0.90 8.35 -18.79
C GLY A 3 -1.15 6.92 -18.32
N HIS A 4 -0.77 6.62 -17.08
CA HIS A 4 -1.09 5.38 -16.37
C HIS A 4 -2.61 5.36 -16.05
N ARG A 5 -3.43 5.23 -17.10
CA ARG A 5 -4.91 5.31 -17.04
C ARG A 5 -5.57 4.23 -16.18
N ARG A 6 -4.85 3.16 -15.82
CA ARG A 6 -5.44 2.06 -15.03
C ARG A 6 -5.77 2.46 -13.58
N PHE A 7 -5.14 3.52 -13.11
CA PHE A 7 -5.13 3.85 -11.69
C PHE A 7 -5.95 5.14 -11.37
N GLN A 8 -6.25 5.96 -12.38
CA GLN A 8 -6.93 7.25 -12.22
C GLN A 8 -8.46 7.20 -12.02
N GLU A 9 -9.12 6.08 -12.29
CA GLU A 9 -10.55 5.94 -11.99
C GLU A 9 -10.76 5.83 -10.48
N ARG A 10 -11.58 6.71 -9.89
CA ARG A 10 -12.04 6.55 -8.50
C ARG A 10 -12.85 5.25 -8.38
N ILE A 11 -12.29 4.25 -7.71
CA ILE A 11 -12.96 2.98 -7.42
C ILE A 11 -13.67 3.12 -6.06
N PRO A 12 -14.99 2.91 -5.98
CA PRO A 12 -15.69 2.91 -4.70
C PRO A 12 -15.07 1.90 -3.72
N LEU A 13 -15.04 2.26 -2.43
CA LEU A 13 -14.52 1.42 -1.34
C LEU A 13 -15.03 -0.03 -1.41
N ARG A 14 -16.35 -0.20 -1.58
CA ARG A 14 -17.01 -1.51 -1.70
C ARG A 14 -16.53 -2.36 -2.88
N ASP A 15 -15.97 -1.75 -3.92
CA ASP A 15 -15.54 -2.42 -5.15
C ASP A 15 -14.01 -2.58 -5.20
N PHE A 16 -13.30 -2.10 -4.18
CA PHE A 16 -11.84 -2.01 -4.20
C PHE A 16 -11.15 -3.38 -4.16
N HIS A 17 -11.69 -4.29 -3.34
CA HIS A 17 -11.24 -5.69 -3.24
C HIS A 17 -11.21 -6.40 -4.60
N LEU A 18 -12.19 -6.11 -5.46
CA LEU A 18 -12.30 -6.72 -6.79
C LEU A 18 -11.17 -6.31 -7.75
N LYS A 19 -10.60 -5.11 -7.58
CA LYS A 19 -9.66 -4.52 -8.54
C LYS A 19 -8.23 -4.43 -8.04
N ARG A 20 -8.03 -4.27 -6.73
CA ARG A 20 -6.73 -3.87 -6.18
C ARG A 20 -6.33 -4.62 -4.91
N GLY A 21 -7.25 -5.25 -4.19
CA GLY A 21 -6.98 -6.07 -3.01
C GLY A 21 -7.77 -5.66 -1.78
N ASP A 22 -7.61 -6.39 -0.70
CA ASP A 22 -8.39 -6.25 0.52
C ASP A 22 -7.82 -5.20 1.48
N GLY A 23 -6.73 -4.51 1.12
CA GLY A 23 -6.09 -3.47 1.92
C GLY A 23 -7.04 -2.51 2.66
N PRO A 24 -8.08 -1.95 2.02
CA PRO A 24 -9.04 -1.13 2.75
C PRO A 24 -9.76 -1.96 3.83
N LEU A 25 -10.24 -3.14 3.49
CA LEU A 25 -11.03 -4.00 4.39
C LEU A 25 -10.20 -4.57 5.54
N LYS A 26 -8.89 -4.76 5.35
CA LYS A 26 -7.97 -5.32 6.36
C LYS A 26 -7.64 -4.34 7.48
N ARG A 27 -7.84 -3.03 7.30
CA ARG A 27 -7.48 -2.02 8.31
C ARG A 27 -8.69 -1.43 9.03
N PRO A 28 -8.62 -1.24 10.36
CA PRO A 28 -9.74 -0.72 11.15
C PRO A 28 -10.09 0.75 10.85
N PHE A 29 -9.18 1.52 10.24
CA PHE A 29 -9.41 2.95 9.93
C PHE A 29 -8.96 3.32 8.52
N HIS A 30 -9.85 3.96 7.75
CA HIS A 30 -9.58 4.50 6.42
C HIS A 30 -9.24 6.00 6.48
N ASP A 31 -8.10 6.35 7.06
CA ASP A 31 -7.61 7.74 7.02
C ASP A 31 -6.58 7.92 5.89
N LEU A 32 -6.89 8.83 4.97
CA LEU A 32 -6.02 9.26 3.87
C LEU A 32 -4.72 9.92 4.38
N GLY A 33 -4.74 10.47 5.61
CA GLY A 33 -3.65 11.24 6.17
C GLY A 33 -2.32 10.48 6.27
N MET A 34 -2.34 9.16 6.49
CA MET A 34 -1.11 8.36 6.49
C MET A 34 -0.50 8.24 5.09
N ALA A 35 -1.33 8.01 4.07
CA ALA A 35 -0.87 7.90 2.71
C ALA A 35 -0.36 9.24 2.15
N GLU A 36 -0.97 10.36 2.56
CA GLU A 36 -0.46 11.70 2.25
C GLU A 36 0.91 11.94 2.89
N ARG A 37 1.08 11.54 4.15
CA ARG A 37 2.38 11.62 4.83
C ARG A 37 3.42 10.76 4.12
N LEU A 38 3.08 9.54 3.71
CA LEU A 38 3.98 8.69 2.94
C LEU A 38 4.33 9.33 1.59
N ALA A 39 3.35 9.83 0.84
CA ALA A 39 3.59 10.50 -0.44
C ALA A 39 4.58 11.67 -0.28
N ASN A 40 4.38 12.51 0.75
CA ASN A 40 5.31 13.60 1.06
C ASN A 40 6.72 13.09 1.42
N CYS A 41 6.83 12.00 2.19
CA CYS A 41 8.13 11.39 2.53
C CYS A 41 8.85 10.89 1.27
N LEU A 42 8.11 10.23 0.36
CA LEU A 42 8.64 9.70 -0.90
C LEU A 42 9.11 10.83 -1.83
N ASP A 43 8.34 11.90 -1.94
CA ASP A 43 8.67 13.08 -2.76
C ASP A 43 9.91 13.81 -2.24
N LEU A 44 10.02 13.97 -0.92
CA LEU A 44 11.13 14.66 -0.26
C LEU A 44 12.37 13.77 -0.05
N ASP A 45 12.29 12.49 -0.38
CA ASP A 45 13.33 11.48 -0.13
C ASP A 45 13.71 11.40 1.37
N VAL A 46 12.70 11.43 2.24
CA VAL A 46 12.85 11.33 3.70
C VAL A 46 12.21 10.03 4.17
N TRP A 47 12.86 9.34 5.10
CA TRP A 47 12.33 8.10 5.66
C TRP A 47 11.03 8.33 6.45
N PRO A 48 9.99 7.49 6.28
CA PRO A 48 8.71 7.70 6.92
C PRO A 48 8.74 7.25 8.39
N SER A 49 7.66 7.55 9.12
CA SER A 49 7.53 7.15 10.53
C SER A 49 7.54 5.63 10.69
N PRO A 50 7.94 5.10 11.88
CA PRO A 50 7.91 3.65 12.13
C PRO A 50 6.53 3.00 11.89
N ALA A 51 5.44 3.68 12.22
CA ALA A 51 4.09 3.17 11.96
C ALA A 51 3.84 3.04 10.44
N THR A 52 4.17 4.08 9.67
CA THR A 52 4.05 4.06 8.21
C THR A 52 4.92 2.97 7.56
N VAL A 53 6.10 2.71 8.11
CA VAL A 53 6.98 1.62 7.66
C VAL A 53 6.28 0.27 7.82
N LEU A 54 5.65 0.01 8.96
CA LEU A 54 4.93 -1.24 9.21
C LEU A 54 3.69 -1.38 8.31
N ASP A 55 2.92 -0.31 8.18
CA ASP A 55 1.64 -0.32 7.45
C ASP A 55 1.82 -0.51 5.94
N PHE A 56 2.96 -0.08 5.40
CA PHE A 56 3.34 -0.27 4.00
C PHE A 56 4.38 -1.37 3.78
N GLY A 57 4.79 -2.12 4.81
CA GLY A 57 5.75 -3.21 4.65
C GLY A 57 7.14 -2.77 4.16
N ILE A 58 7.62 -1.59 4.57
CA ILE A 58 8.89 -1.01 4.07
C ILE A 58 10.08 -1.58 4.85
N VAL A 59 10.55 -2.77 4.47
CA VAL A 59 11.65 -3.45 5.18
C VAL A 59 13.06 -3.13 4.67
N SER A 60 13.18 -2.37 3.57
CA SER A 60 14.48 -2.03 2.97
C SER A 60 14.42 -0.78 2.09
N HIS A 61 15.59 -0.26 1.71
CA HIS A 61 15.70 0.84 0.75
C HIS A 61 15.08 0.50 -0.62
N SER A 62 15.12 -0.76 -1.05
CA SER A 62 14.48 -1.18 -2.30
C SER A 62 12.95 -1.07 -2.24
N HIS A 63 12.34 -1.33 -1.08
CA HIS A 63 10.90 -1.11 -0.88
C HIS A 63 10.56 0.38 -0.95
N PHE A 64 11.35 1.22 -0.26
CA PHE A 64 11.16 2.67 -0.32
C PHE A 64 11.34 3.21 -1.75
N GLY A 65 12.38 2.76 -2.46
CA GLY A 65 12.65 3.12 -3.85
C GLY A 65 11.54 2.68 -4.81
N ALA A 66 10.96 1.50 -4.61
CA ALA A 66 9.82 1.02 -5.38
C ALA A 66 8.63 1.97 -5.24
N LEU A 67 8.27 2.32 -4.00
CA LEU A 67 7.18 3.26 -3.67
C LEU A 67 7.46 4.68 -4.21
N GLN A 68 8.71 5.12 -4.16
CA GLN A 68 9.10 6.42 -4.68
C GLN A 68 8.94 6.47 -6.21
N HIS A 69 9.28 5.39 -6.91
CA HIS A 69 9.14 5.30 -8.35
C HIS A 69 7.67 5.36 -8.80
N VAL A 70 6.76 4.69 -8.08
CA VAL A 70 5.31 4.74 -8.38
C VAL A 70 4.74 6.15 -8.18
N VAL A 71 5.08 6.83 -7.07
CA VAL A 71 4.60 8.20 -6.81
C VAL A 71 5.10 9.17 -7.89
N ARG A 72 6.39 9.09 -8.25
CA ARG A 72 6.96 9.86 -9.37
C ARG A 72 6.32 9.55 -10.72
N SER A 73 5.75 8.35 -10.87
CA SER A 73 4.99 7.93 -12.06
C SER A 73 3.51 8.35 -12.03
N GLY A 74 3.09 9.08 -10.99
CA GLY A 74 1.75 9.67 -10.89
C GLY A 74 0.75 8.89 -10.06
N ILE A 75 1.18 7.88 -9.29
CA ILE A 75 0.33 7.28 -8.25
C ILE A 75 0.09 8.29 -7.15
N THR A 76 -1.19 8.46 -6.78
CA THR A 76 -1.60 9.47 -5.80
C THR A 76 -1.67 8.90 -4.38
N ALA A 77 -1.68 9.78 -3.38
CA ALA A 77 -1.92 9.40 -1.98
C ALA A 77 -3.23 8.63 -1.81
N TYR A 78 -4.27 8.98 -2.57
CA TYR A 78 -5.52 8.23 -2.58
C TYR A 78 -5.28 6.77 -2.92
N GLU A 79 -4.37 6.45 -3.83
CA GLU A 79 -4.17 5.07 -4.28
C GLU A 79 -3.29 4.26 -3.34
N LEU A 80 -2.29 4.92 -2.76
CA LEU A 80 -1.49 4.38 -1.66
C LEU A 80 -2.39 4.03 -0.46
N ASP A 81 -3.31 4.92 -0.10
CA ASP A 81 -4.28 4.73 0.97
C ASP A 81 -5.16 3.50 0.77
N ARG A 82 -5.37 3.09 -0.48
CA ARG A 82 -6.22 1.93 -0.73
C ARG A 82 -5.47 0.62 -0.71
N VAL A 83 -4.14 0.60 -0.82
CA VAL A 83 -3.35 -0.64 -0.77
C VAL A 83 -2.64 -0.85 0.57
N VAL A 84 -2.65 0.16 1.44
CA VAL A 84 -2.03 0.08 2.77
C VAL A 84 -2.58 -1.08 3.57
N GLY A 85 -1.69 -1.80 4.26
CA GLY A 85 -2.00 -3.01 5.01
C GLY A 85 -2.30 -4.26 4.17
N ASP A 86 -2.01 -4.25 2.86
CA ASP A 86 -2.10 -5.44 1.99
C ASP A 86 -0.85 -5.51 1.12
N GLY A 87 0.10 -6.35 1.52
CA GLY A 87 1.38 -6.51 0.83
C GLY A 87 1.21 -6.99 -0.62
N ALA A 88 0.23 -7.86 -0.87
CA ALA A 88 -0.06 -8.33 -2.22
C ALA A 88 -0.62 -7.19 -3.10
N ALA A 89 -1.48 -6.32 -2.56
CA ALA A 89 -1.98 -5.13 -3.25
C ALA A 89 -0.89 -4.11 -3.56
N ILE A 90 -0.01 -3.85 -2.59
CA ILE A 90 1.14 -2.96 -2.79
C ILE A 90 2.04 -3.54 -3.89
N THR A 91 2.37 -4.83 -3.84
CA THR A 91 3.17 -5.51 -4.86
C THR A 91 2.54 -5.38 -6.25
N ARG A 92 1.23 -5.60 -6.38
CA ARG A 92 0.50 -5.40 -7.64
C ARG A 92 0.60 -3.96 -8.13
N LEU A 93 0.42 -2.97 -7.24
CA LEU A 93 0.55 -1.55 -7.58
C LEU A 93 1.95 -1.23 -8.14
N ILE A 94 3.02 -1.68 -7.49
CA ILE A 94 4.40 -1.50 -7.95
C ILE A 94 4.60 -2.04 -9.37
N ASN A 95 4.11 -3.26 -9.61
CA ASN A 95 4.25 -3.97 -10.88
C ASN A 95 3.39 -3.39 -12.03
N THR A 96 2.50 -2.44 -11.74
CA THR A 96 1.70 -1.79 -12.79
C THR A 96 2.43 -0.66 -13.50
N ILE A 97 3.61 -0.25 -13.02
CA ILE A 97 4.41 0.82 -13.61
C ILE A 97 5.42 0.25 -14.62
N PRO A 98 5.27 0.57 -15.93
CA PRO A 98 6.28 0.31 -16.93
C PRO A 98 7.65 0.86 -16.53
N GLY A 99 8.69 0.02 -16.62
CA GLY A 99 10.06 0.44 -16.34
C GLY A 99 10.42 0.53 -14.85
N GLN A 100 9.57 -0.01 -13.97
CA GLN A 100 9.83 -0.14 -12.54
C GLN A 100 11.18 -0.85 -12.28
N PRO A 101 12.21 -0.16 -11.73
CA PRO A 101 13.53 -0.76 -11.51
C PRO A 101 13.55 -1.74 -10.32
N TYR A 102 12.49 -1.78 -9.52
CA TYR A 102 12.36 -2.62 -8.32
C TYR A 102 11.34 -3.76 -8.50
N GLY A 103 11.14 -4.26 -9.72
CA GLY A 103 10.08 -5.26 -10.02
C GLY A 103 10.21 -6.62 -9.30
N GLU A 104 11.36 -6.91 -8.71
CA GLU A 104 11.58 -8.12 -7.89
C GLU A 104 11.17 -7.93 -6.42
N VAL A 105 10.87 -6.70 -6.00
CA VAL A 105 10.46 -6.40 -4.62
C VAL A 105 9.03 -6.90 -4.40
N VAL A 106 8.87 -7.75 -3.40
CA VAL A 106 7.58 -8.23 -2.91
C VAL A 106 7.33 -7.64 -1.54
N PHE A 107 6.18 -6.98 -1.40
CA PHE A 107 5.76 -6.37 -0.15
C PHE A 107 5.01 -7.37 0.71
N HIS A 108 5.32 -7.35 2.00
CA HIS A 108 4.61 -8.07 3.06
C HIS A 108 4.33 -7.10 4.20
N THR A 109 3.09 -7.06 4.69
CA THR A 109 2.70 -6.19 5.80
C THR A 109 2.38 -7.03 7.04
N VAL A 110 2.43 -6.43 8.22
CA VAL A 110 2.09 -7.11 9.47
C VAL A 110 0.67 -7.66 9.47
N TYR A 111 -0.23 -7.10 8.65
CA TYR A 111 -1.63 -7.50 8.55
C TYR A 111 -1.88 -8.68 7.60
N ASP A 112 -0.89 -9.07 6.80
CA ASP A 112 -1.04 -10.20 5.88
C ASP A 112 -1.09 -11.55 6.62
N ASP A 113 -0.51 -11.60 7.83
CA ASP A 113 -0.52 -12.76 8.70
C ASP A 113 -1.60 -12.71 9.79
N PHE A 114 -2.37 -11.61 9.88
CA PHE A 114 -3.47 -11.49 10.85
C PHE A 114 -4.71 -12.24 10.36
N SER A 115 -5.10 -13.31 11.06
CA SER A 115 -6.42 -13.93 10.94
C SER A 115 -7.28 -13.56 12.14
N TRP A 116 -8.38 -12.85 11.90
CA TRP A 116 -9.38 -12.52 12.93
C TRP A 116 -10.05 -13.75 13.55
N GLU A 117 -9.95 -14.91 12.90
CA GLU A 117 -10.44 -16.20 13.40
C GLU A 117 -9.68 -16.69 14.65
N ALA A 118 -8.48 -16.17 14.93
CA ALA A 118 -7.68 -16.56 16.09
C ALA A 118 -8.06 -15.83 17.39
N GLU A 119 -8.90 -14.79 17.34
CA GLU A 119 -9.33 -14.05 18.53
C GLU A 119 -10.54 -14.67 19.24
N GLU A 120 -11.35 -15.50 18.58
CA GLU A 120 -12.52 -16.16 19.20
C GLU A 120 -12.15 -17.27 20.21
N GLU A 121 -10.92 -17.78 20.19
CA GLU A 121 -10.49 -18.88 21.09
C GLU A 121 -10.13 -18.41 22.52
N PHE A 122 -10.06 -17.10 22.78
CA PHE A 122 -9.61 -16.56 24.07
C PHE A 122 -10.73 -16.09 25.02
N GLU A 123 -12.00 -16.13 24.62
CA GLU A 123 -13.14 -15.72 25.47
C GLU A 123 -13.82 -16.86 26.28
N GLU A 124 -13.36 -18.11 26.18
CA GLU A 124 -13.93 -19.26 26.93
C GLU A 124 -13.02 -19.84 28.05
N LEU A 125 -12.25 -19.02 28.78
CA LEU A 125 -11.46 -19.48 29.96
C LEU A 125 -11.87 -18.81 31.28
#